data_AF-A0A317IRZ9-F1
#
_entry.id   AF-A0A317IRZ9-F1
#
_cell.length_a   1.000
_cell.length_b   1.000
_cell.length_c   1.000
_cell.angle_alpha   90.00
_cell.angle_beta   90.00
_cell.angle_gamma   90.00
#
_symmetry.space_group_name_H-M   'P 1'
#
loop_
_entity.id
_entity.type
_entity.pdbx_description
1 polymer ?
#
loop_
_entity_poly.entity_id
_entity_poly.type
_entity_poly.pdbx_seq_one_letter_code
_entity_poly.pdbx_strand_id
1 'polypeptide(L)'
;MGKEELERPISDEEKWDIITRPEKLGEILLKQGKLTLAQLEDLIKQQEASGMPLGELILSKGIMSRADVLTALDWQHKTDQVIIDSLTELIHHRKKEASQES
;
A
#
# COMPACT_ATOMS: atom_id res chain seq x y z
N MET A 1 -12.35 10.59 32.23
CA MET A 1 -12.34 11.24 30.90
C MET A 1 -12.26 10.10 29.89
N GLY A 2 -13.34 9.86 29.16
CA GLY A 2 -13.61 8.62 28.42
C GLY A 2 -12.61 8.38 27.30
N LYS A 3 -12.17 7.13 27.17
CA LYS A 3 -11.36 6.62 26.06
C LYS A 3 -12.27 6.38 24.84
N GLU A 4 -12.81 7.44 24.25
CA GLU A 4 -13.66 7.39 23.05
C GLU A 4 -13.07 8.26 21.93
N GLU A 5 -11.77 8.17 21.73
CA GLU A 5 -11.12 8.73 20.55
C GLU A 5 -10.65 7.57 19.66
N LEU A 6 -11.12 7.61 18.39
CA LEU A 6 -10.75 6.77 17.24
C LEU A 6 -11.49 5.44 17.05
N GLU A 7 -12.73 5.51 16.56
CA GLU A 7 -13.14 4.71 15.39
C GLU A 7 -14.03 5.59 14.49
N ARG A 8 -13.43 6.56 13.79
CA ARG A 8 -14.16 7.25 12.72
C ARG A 8 -14.40 6.23 11.59
N PRO A 9 -15.65 5.98 11.15
CA PRO A 9 -15.89 5.12 10.01
C PRO A 9 -15.14 5.70 8.81
N ILE A 10 -14.33 4.87 8.14
CA ILE A 10 -13.65 5.26 6.90
C ILE A 10 -14.73 5.69 5.90
N SER A 11 -14.62 6.91 5.37
CA SER A 11 -15.56 7.41 4.35
C SER A 11 -15.49 6.56 3.09
N ASP A 12 -16.53 6.57 2.26
CA ASP A 12 -16.51 5.78 1.02
C ASP A 12 -15.38 6.23 0.09
N GLU A 13 -15.06 7.52 0.04
CA GLU A 13 -13.92 8.07 -0.69
C GLU A 13 -12.58 7.53 -0.17
N GLU A 14 -12.36 7.52 1.15
CA GLU A 14 -11.15 6.92 1.76
C GLU A 14 -11.07 5.40 1.52
N LYS A 15 -12.21 4.68 1.52
CA LYS A 15 -12.24 3.25 1.17
C LYS A 15 -11.81 3.02 -0.27
N TRP A 16 -12.27 3.86 -1.20
CA TRP A 16 -11.90 3.75 -2.60
C TRP A 16 -10.40 3.96 -2.79
N ASP A 17 -9.84 5.01 -2.20
CA ASP A 17 -8.40 5.28 -2.26
C ASP A 17 -7.56 4.09 -1.76
N ILE A 18 -7.96 3.48 -0.64
CA ILE A 18 -7.28 2.29 -0.09
C ILE A 18 -7.30 1.11 -1.07
N ILE A 19 -8.40 0.92 -1.80
CA ILE A 19 -8.59 -0.22 -2.71
C ILE A 19 -7.89 0.00 -4.05
N THR A 20 -7.82 1.24 -4.53
CA THR A 20 -7.27 1.56 -5.87
C THR A 20 -5.82 2.02 -5.85
N ARG A 21 -5.27 2.38 -4.68
CA ARG A 21 -3.86 2.79 -4.61
C ARG A 21 -2.94 1.59 -4.85
N PRO A 22 -1.78 1.82 -5.49
CA PRO A 22 -0.76 0.81 -5.62
C PRO A 22 -0.27 0.38 -4.23
N GLU A 23 0.00 -0.92 -4.08
CA GLU A 23 0.55 -1.44 -2.83
C GLU A 23 1.98 -0.94 -2.63
N LYS A 24 2.30 -0.51 -1.41
CA LYS A 24 3.67 -0.12 -1.07
C LYS A 24 4.52 -1.36 -0.82
N LEU A 25 5.82 -1.29 -1.14
CA LEU A 25 6.79 -2.37 -0.91
C LEU A 25 6.69 -2.97 0.51
N GLY A 26 6.56 -2.13 1.54
CA GLY A 26 6.44 -2.60 2.93
C GLY A 26 5.19 -3.45 3.19
N GLU A 27 4.06 -3.13 2.54
CA GLU A 27 2.80 -3.87 2.68
C GLU A 27 2.89 -5.23 2.01
N ILE A 28 3.51 -5.28 0.84
CA ILE A 28 3.78 -6.52 0.10
C ILE A 28 4.68 -7.43 0.94
N LEU A 29 5.76 -6.89 1.49
CA LEU A 29 6.70 -7.65 2.32
C LEU A 29 6.05 -8.16 3.61
N LEU A 30 5.13 -7.39 4.21
CA LEU A 30 4.34 -7.81 5.36
C LEU A 30 3.39 -8.96 4.99
N LYS A 31 2.62 -8.82 3.90
CA LYS A 31 1.69 -9.85 3.39
C LYS A 31 2.40 -11.15 3.03
N GLN A 32 3.60 -11.07 2.50
CA GLN A 32 4.44 -12.21 2.14
C GLN A 32 5.19 -12.82 3.34
N GLY A 33 5.00 -12.29 4.55
CA GLY A 33 5.66 -12.76 5.77
C GLY A 33 7.16 -12.52 5.80
N LYS A 34 7.68 -11.63 4.94
CA LYS A 34 9.10 -11.27 4.87
C LYS A 34 9.47 -10.21 5.92
N LEU A 35 8.50 -9.40 6.32
CA LEU A 35 8.62 -8.47 7.44
C LEU A 35 7.50 -8.73 8.44
N THR A 36 7.79 -8.53 9.72
CA THR A 36 6.76 -8.36 10.75
C THR A 36 6.31 -6.91 10.83
N LEU A 37 5.13 -6.66 11.42
CA LEU A 37 4.62 -5.29 11.61
C LEU A 37 5.63 -4.43 12.40
N ALA A 38 6.21 -4.98 13.47
CA ALA A 38 7.21 -4.28 14.28
C ALA A 38 8.48 -3.93 13.49
N GLN A 39 8.95 -4.83 12.61
CA GLN A 39 10.09 -4.54 11.74
C GLN A 39 9.75 -3.47 10.71
N LEU A 40 8.55 -3.51 10.13
CA LEU A 40 8.11 -2.50 9.17
C LEU A 40 8.00 -1.12 9.84
N GLU A 41 7.46 -1.03 11.05
CA GLU A 41 7.38 0.22 11.81
C GLU A 41 8.76 0.81 12.10
N ASP A 42 9.73 -0.02 12.51
CA ASP A 42 11.12 0.42 12.74
C ASP A 42 11.77 0.94 11.44
N LEU A 43 11.56 0.23 10.34
CA LEU A 43 12.05 0.62 9.03
C LEU A 43 11.46 1.95 8.56
N ILE A 44 10.16 2.19 8.75
CA ILE A 44 9.51 3.45 8.37
C ILE A 44 10.09 4.62 9.16
N LYS A 45 10.22 4.49 10.49
CA LYS A 45 10.83 5.54 11.33
C LYS A 45 12.23 5.92 10.88
N GLN A 46 13.01 4.92 10.47
CA GLN A 46 14.38 5.15 10.01
C GLN A 46 14.44 5.68 8.58
N GLN A 47 13.51 5.28 7.71
CA GLN A 47 13.33 5.91 6.41
C GLN A 47 13.03 7.40 6.56
N GLU A 48 12.13 7.78 7.48
CA GLU A 48 11.81 9.19 7.75
C GLU A 48 13.03 9.97 8.26
N ALA A 49 13.83 9.36 9.14
CA ALA A 49 15.02 10.00 9.70
C ALA A 49 16.18 10.11 8.70
N SER A 50 16.33 9.14 7.79
CA SER A 50 17.47 9.05 6.85
C SER A 50 17.17 9.60 5.46
N GLY A 51 15.90 9.67 5.06
CA GLY A 51 15.48 9.95 3.68
C GLY A 51 15.76 8.81 2.69
N MET A 52 16.23 7.65 3.16
CA MET A 52 16.62 6.52 2.31
C MET A 52 15.39 5.75 1.78
N PRO A 53 15.41 5.26 0.54
CA PRO A 53 14.38 4.35 0.04
C PRO A 53 14.29 3.08 0.90
N LEU A 54 13.07 2.59 1.13
CA LEU A 54 12.82 1.45 2.02
C LEU A 54 13.59 0.21 1.57
N GLY A 55 13.68 -0.03 0.26
CA GLY A 55 14.45 -1.14 -0.31
C GLY A 55 15.95 -1.05 0.01
N GLU A 56 16.55 0.14 -0.07
CA GLU A 56 17.96 0.35 0.31
C GLU A 56 18.17 0.19 1.81
N LEU A 57 17.22 0.64 2.62
CA LEU A 57 17.28 0.50 4.08
C LEU A 57 17.19 -0.98 4.51
N ILE A 58 16.35 -1.78 3.84
CA ILE A 58 16.24 -3.22 4.06
C ILE A 58 17.57 -3.92 3.74
N LEU A 59 18.23 -3.51 2.66
CA LEU A 59 19.53 -4.05 2.25
C LEU A 59 20.65 -3.65 3.21
N SER A 60 20.71 -2.37 3.61
CA SER A 60 21.75 -1.87 4.51
C SER A 60 21.68 -2.51 5.90
N LYS A 61 20.49 -2.90 6.35
CA LYS A 61 20.28 -3.65 7.59
C LYS A 61 20.50 -5.15 7.47
N GLY A 62 20.74 -5.68 6.26
CA GLY A 62 20.90 -7.11 6.03
C GLY A 62 19.65 -7.94 6.33
N ILE A 63 18.46 -7.31 6.33
CA ILE A 63 17.19 -8.01 6.60
C ILE A 63 16.84 -8.94 5.43
N MET A 64 17.17 -8.53 4.20
CA MET A 64 16.92 -9.30 2.99
C MET A 64 18.10 -9.17 2.02
N SER A 65 18.25 -10.15 1.12
CA SER A 65 19.24 -10.07 0.05
C SER A 65 18.78 -9.14 -1.07
N ARG A 66 19.72 -8.72 -1.94
CA ARG A 66 19.39 -7.95 -3.15
C ARG A 66 18.42 -8.69 -4.07
N ALA A 67 18.55 -10.02 -4.17
CA ALA A 67 17.65 -10.84 -4.97
C ALA A 67 16.22 -10.83 -4.41
N ASP A 68 16.08 -10.91 -3.08
CA ASP A 68 14.76 -10.88 -2.43
C ASP A 68 14.08 -9.51 -2.59
N VAL A 69 14.84 -8.42 -2.45
CA VAL A 69 14.31 -7.06 -2.65
C VAL A 69 13.86 -6.85 -4.10
N LEU A 70 14.65 -7.31 -5.07
CA LEU A 70 14.26 -7.25 -6.49
C LEU A 70 13.00 -8.05 -6.77
N THR A 71 12.87 -9.22 -6.16
CA THR A 71 11.65 -10.06 -6.28
C THR A 71 10.43 -9.35 -5.70
N ALA A 72 10.58 -8.70 -4.55
CA ALA A 72 9.49 -7.93 -3.93
C ALA A 72 9.08 -6.71 -4.76
N LEU A 73 10.04 -6.04 -5.41
CA LEU A 73 9.77 -4.94 -6.35
C LEU A 73 9.05 -5.43 -7.62
N ASP A 74 9.39 -6.62 -8.12
CA ASP A 74 8.67 -7.23 -9.25
C ASP A 74 7.21 -7.56 -8.87
N TRP A 75 6.97 -8.05 -7.65
CA TRP A 75 5.61 -8.24 -7.13
C TRP A 75 4.82 -6.93 -7.01
N GLN A 76 5.49 -5.85 -6.62
CA GLN A 76 4.89 -4.52 -6.57
C GLN A 76 4.41 -4.10 -7.96
N HIS A 77 5.26 -4.22 -8.98
CA HIS A 77 4.93 -3.77 -10.33
C HIS A 77 3.86 -4.64 -11.02
N LYS A 78 3.79 -5.94 -10.71
CA LYS A 78 2.81 -6.87 -11.32
C LYS A 78 1.41 -6.75 -10.74
N THR A 79 1.29 -6.35 -9.48
CA THR A 79 -0.01 -6.24 -8.80
C THR A 79 -0.79 -5.01 -9.26
N ASP A 80 -0.09 -3.97 -9.72
CA ASP A 80 -0.65 -2.65 -9.99
C ASP A 80 -1.45 -2.53 -11.31
N GLN A 81 -1.25 -3.38 -12.33
CA GLN A 81 -1.87 -3.10 -13.64
C GLN A 81 -3.30 -3.62 -13.81
N VAL A 82 -3.61 -4.87 -13.46
CA VAL A 82 -4.89 -5.46 -13.93
C VAL A 82 -6.08 -5.12 -13.04
N ILE A 83 -5.87 -5.02 -11.72
CA ILE A 83 -6.94 -4.80 -10.75
C ILE A 83 -7.35 -3.32 -10.69
N ILE A 84 -6.36 -2.42 -10.69
CA ILE A 84 -6.61 -0.98 -10.63
C ILE A 84 -7.37 -0.53 -11.87
N ASP A 85 -6.98 -0.98 -13.06
CA ASP A 85 -7.64 -0.62 -14.32
C ASP A 85 -9.11 -1.10 -14.35
N SER A 86 -9.36 -2.36 -13.99
CA SER A 86 -10.70 -2.93 -13.98
C SER A 86 -11.65 -2.23 -12.99
N LEU A 87 -11.17 -1.92 -11.78
CA LEU A 87 -11.97 -1.22 -10.76
C LEU A 87 -12.20 0.24 -11.14
N THR A 88 -11.19 0.89 -11.73
CA THR A 88 -11.29 2.26 -12.24
C THR A 88 -12.32 2.35 -13.36
N GLU A 89 -12.35 1.40 -14.30
CA GLU A 89 -13.32 1.36 -15.39
C GLU A 89 -14.77 1.19 -14.89
N LEU A 90 -14.99 0.30 -13.90
CA LEU A 90 -16.31 0.09 -13.30
C LEU A 90 -16.87 1.35 -12.62
N ILE A 91 -15.99 2.16 -12.01
CA ILE A 91 -16.39 3.42 -11.35
C ILE A 91 -16.77 4.48 -12.40
N HIS A 92 -16.01 4.59 -13.49
CA HIS A 92 -16.31 5.52 -14.56
C HIS A 92 -17.64 5.18 -15.25
N HIS A 93 -17.99 3.90 -15.40
CA HIS A 93 -19.28 3.48 -15.92
C HIS A 93 -20.44 3.90 -15.00
N ARG A 94 -20.35 3.65 -13.68
CA ARG A 94 -21.40 4.04 -12.72
C ARG A 94 -21.67 5.55 -12.67
N LYS A 95 -20.65 6.40 -12.73
CA LYS A 95 -20.82 7.87 -12.75
C LYS A 95 -21.52 8.35 -14.03
N LYS A 96 -21.32 7.64 -15.16
CA LYS A 96 -21.89 8.01 -16.45
C LYS A 96 -23.38 7.65 -16.54
N GLU A 97 -23.78 6.51 -16.01
CA GLU A 97 -25.18 6.06 -15.95
C GLU A 97 -26.03 6.96 -15.04
N ALA A 98 -25.52 7.31 -13.85
CA ALA A 98 -26.20 8.23 -12.92
C ALA A 98 -26.43 9.64 -13.48
N SER A 99 -25.67 10.05 -14.51
CA SER A 99 -25.80 11.34 -15.19
C SER A 99 -26.72 11.31 -16.41
N GLN A 100 -27.16 10.14 -16.87
CA GLN A 100 -28.07 9.98 -18.02
C GLN A 100 -29.53 9.69 -17.62
N GLU A 101 -29.79 9.40 -16.35
CA GLU A 101 -31.15 9.20 -15.80
C GLU A 101 -31.75 10.47 -15.14
N SER A 102 -31.12 11.64 -15.30
CA SER A 102 -31.62 12.95 -14.82
C SER A 102 -32.14 13.84 -15.95
#